data_AF-A0A6P8C559-F1
#
_entry.id   AF-A0A6P8C559-F1
#
_cell.length_a   1.000
_cell.length_b   1.000
_cell.length_c   1.000
_cell.angle_alpha   90.00
_cell.angle_beta   90.00
_cell.angle_gamma   90.00
#
_symmetry.space_group_name_H-M   'P 1'
#
loop_
_entity.id
_entity.type
_entity.pdbx_description
1 polymer ?
#
loop_
_entity_poly.entity_id
_entity_poly.type
_entity_poly.pdbx_seq_one_letter_code
_entity_poly.pdbx_strand_id
1 'polypeptide(L)'
;MAGLSFIVGIIGNVISILVFASPIKTFARVVKKKSTESFEGVPYITTLLSTSLWTFYGILNPGALLVMTVNAAGAMLQLSYVTIFLIYAPKEKKFKSMKLVALLNVGFFGTVIAVTLIALHGNLRLIFVGIICACLTLGMYASPLAVMRTVVKTRSVKYMPFLLSFFLFLNAGIWSTYALLVKDFFVGVPNFIGLVLGTVQLILYTKYKNKSRSEKSDKDVEKEEEGSAHLAREGIEMQGCEEEGDNQTNTNSRTLRKGSSLPTPSIIRQYSVGKFSRTLSVGSYEQHCDWYLDDENDHHGDLEGGKNGGS
;
A
#
# COMPACT_ATOMS: atom_id res chain seq x y z
N MET A 1 45.34 -1.90 3.34
CA MET A 1 44.30 -1.56 2.34
C MET A 1 42.96 -2.06 2.87
N ALA A 2 41.84 -1.39 2.57
CA ALA A 2 40.52 -1.90 2.93
C ALA A 2 40.13 -3.09 2.04
N GLY A 3 39.50 -4.12 2.61
CA GLY A 3 39.03 -5.27 1.85
C GLY A 3 37.85 -4.93 0.93
N LEU A 4 37.73 -5.63 -0.20
CA LEU A 4 36.67 -5.40 -1.18
C LEU A 4 35.26 -5.48 -0.55
N SER A 5 35.03 -6.44 0.35
CA SER A 5 33.79 -6.59 1.12
C SER A 5 33.46 -5.36 1.98
N PHE A 6 34.46 -4.67 2.53
CA PHE A 6 34.26 -3.45 3.30
C PHE A 6 33.80 -2.31 2.39
N ILE A 7 34.47 -2.09 1.25
CA ILE A 7 34.11 -1.05 0.28
C ILE A 7 32.67 -1.28 -0.25
N VAL A 8 32.37 -2.52 -0.66
CA VAL A 8 31.03 -2.93 -1.12
C VAL A 8 29.97 -2.73 -0.02
N GLY A 9 30.26 -3.10 1.23
CA GLY A 9 29.32 -2.93 2.35
C GLY A 9 29.11 -1.47 2.77
N ILE A 10 30.10 -0.59 2.61
CA ILE A 10 29.95 0.86 2.81
C ILE A 10 29.04 1.47 1.73
N ILE A 11 29.23 1.09 0.46
CA ILE A 11 28.33 1.49 -0.64
C ILE A 11 26.90 0.97 -0.36
N GLY A 12 26.78 -0.27 0.13
CA GLY A 12 25.51 -0.85 0.58
C GLY A 12 24.83 -0.06 1.69
N ASN A 13 25.59 0.35 2.72
CA ASN A 13 25.09 1.20 3.81
C ASN A 13 24.49 2.51 3.26
N VAL A 14 25.20 3.21 2.38
CA VAL A 14 24.74 4.47 1.77
C VAL A 14 23.45 4.26 0.96
N ILE A 15 23.40 3.25 0.09
CA ILE A 15 22.22 2.95 -0.74
C ILE A 15 21.00 2.61 0.13
N SER A 16 21.17 1.76 1.15
CA SER A 16 20.08 1.40 2.06
C SER A 16 19.59 2.58 2.89
N ILE A 17 20.47 3.46 3.37
CA ILE A 17 20.06 4.67 4.10
C ILE A 17 19.23 5.59 3.19
N LEU A 18 19.58 5.73 1.91
CA LEU A 18 18.77 6.47 0.93
C LEU A 18 17.39 5.81 0.69
N VAL A 19 17.32 4.47 0.65
CA VAL A 19 16.06 3.72 0.59
C VAL A 19 15.21 3.94 1.84
N PHE A 20 15.78 3.83 3.04
CA PHE A 20 15.10 4.08 4.31
C PHE A 20 14.71 5.56 4.51
N ALA A 21 15.40 6.51 3.87
CA ALA A 21 15.07 7.93 3.86
C ALA A 21 13.95 8.29 2.86
N SER A 22 13.59 7.40 1.92
CA SER A 22 12.55 7.68 0.92
C SER A 22 11.17 8.08 1.50
N PRO A 23 10.70 7.57 2.68
CA PRO A 23 9.43 7.98 3.26
C PRO A 23 9.45 9.34 3.98
N ILE A 24 10.60 9.99 4.18
CA ILE A 24 10.69 11.26 4.96
C ILE A 24 9.72 12.32 4.42
N LYS A 25 9.65 12.49 3.09
CA LYS A 25 8.73 13.46 2.45
C LYS A 25 7.25 13.10 2.65
N THR A 26 6.94 11.82 2.81
CA THR A 26 5.58 11.34 3.13
C THR A 26 5.24 11.63 4.59
N PHE A 27 6.12 11.32 5.54
CA PHE A 27 5.87 11.60 6.96
C PHE A 27 5.88 13.09 7.29
N ALA A 28 6.70 13.90 6.62
CA ALA A 28 6.62 15.36 6.71
C ALA A 28 5.25 15.90 6.28
N ARG A 29 4.59 15.27 5.29
CA ARG A 29 3.19 15.58 4.93
C ARG A 29 2.23 15.17 6.05
N VAL A 30 2.36 13.95 6.59
CA VAL A 30 1.51 13.45 7.69
C VAL A 30 1.55 14.39 8.89
N VAL A 31 2.74 14.83 9.31
CA VAL A 31 2.91 15.83 10.39
C VAL A 31 2.24 17.16 10.02
N LYS A 32 2.51 17.72 8.84
CA LYS A 32 1.93 19.00 8.38
C LYS A 32 0.41 18.96 8.23
N LYS A 33 -0.17 17.79 7.90
CA LYS A 33 -1.62 17.56 7.77
C LYS A 33 -2.29 17.09 9.06
N LYS A 34 -1.52 16.73 10.10
CA LYS A 34 -1.98 16.06 11.33
C LYS A 34 -2.86 14.83 11.08
N SER A 35 -2.62 14.11 9.97
CA SER A 35 -3.43 12.98 9.53
C SER A 35 -2.61 12.04 8.66
N THR A 36 -2.81 10.73 8.81
CA THR A 36 -2.19 9.70 7.95
C THR A 36 -2.84 9.57 6.57
N GLU A 37 -3.81 10.42 6.20
CA GLU A 37 -4.53 10.37 4.92
C GLU A 37 -4.97 8.92 4.58
N SER A 38 -4.69 8.43 3.37
CA SER A 38 -4.91 7.03 2.97
C SER A 38 -3.71 6.10 3.20
N PHE A 39 -2.63 6.57 3.83
CA PHE A 39 -1.44 5.74 4.07
C PHE A 39 -1.72 4.62 5.09
N GLU A 40 -0.97 3.52 4.94
CA GLU A 40 -1.02 2.35 5.82
C GLU A 40 0.26 2.21 6.65
N GLY A 41 0.10 1.84 7.92
CA GLY A 41 1.23 1.67 8.86
C GLY A 41 2.00 0.37 8.65
N VAL A 42 1.34 -0.66 8.09
CA VAL A 42 1.85 -2.04 8.00
C VAL A 42 3.26 -2.14 7.42
N PRO A 43 3.62 -1.50 6.28
CA PRO A 43 4.96 -1.65 5.69
C PRO A 43 6.08 -1.17 6.62
N TYR A 44 5.83 -0.11 7.40
CA TYR A 44 6.81 0.43 8.36
C TYR A 44 6.93 -0.46 9.59
N ILE A 45 5.81 -1.03 10.06
CA ILE A 45 5.76 -1.95 11.21
C ILE A 45 6.47 -3.28 10.89
N THR A 46 6.33 -3.80 9.66
CA THR A 46 7.02 -5.01 9.21
C THR A 46 8.49 -4.75 8.89
N THR A 47 8.81 -3.57 8.33
CA THR A 47 10.22 -3.21 8.05
C THR A 47 10.97 -2.97 9.36
N LEU A 48 10.36 -2.34 10.37
CA LEU A 48 10.94 -2.21 11.71
C LEU A 48 11.34 -3.57 12.28
N LEU A 49 10.43 -4.56 12.25
CA LEU A 49 10.74 -5.92 12.71
C LEU A 49 11.91 -6.52 11.94
N SER A 50 11.90 -6.42 10.61
CA SER A 50 12.98 -6.95 9.76
C SER A 50 14.33 -6.29 10.07
N THR A 51 14.38 -4.96 10.18
CA THR A 51 15.61 -4.25 10.55
C THR A 51 16.07 -4.57 11.98
N SER A 52 15.15 -4.77 12.93
CA SER A 52 15.50 -5.15 14.31
C SER A 52 16.08 -6.56 14.37
N LEU A 53 15.51 -7.51 13.64
CA LEU A 53 16.03 -8.88 13.51
C LEU A 53 17.38 -8.91 12.78
N TRP A 54 17.54 -8.19 11.67
CA TRP A 54 18.84 -8.08 10.98
C TRP A 54 19.91 -7.37 11.82
N THR A 55 19.53 -6.43 12.69
CA THR A 55 20.46 -5.83 13.67
C THR A 55 20.89 -6.87 14.69
N PHE A 56 19.96 -7.66 15.24
CA PHE A 56 20.27 -8.74 16.19
C PHE A 56 21.12 -9.85 15.55
N TYR A 57 20.85 -10.21 14.29
CA TYR A 57 21.71 -11.08 13.48
C TYR A 57 23.14 -10.53 13.37
N GLY A 58 23.27 -9.23 13.07
CA GLY A 58 24.57 -8.55 12.99
C GLY A 58 25.33 -8.47 14.31
N ILE A 59 24.63 -8.40 15.45
CA ILE A 59 25.23 -8.47 16.79
C ILE A 59 25.75 -9.90 17.09
N LEU A 60 25.07 -10.93 16.58
CA LEU A 60 25.45 -12.34 16.75
C LEU A 60 26.54 -12.81 15.76
N ASN A 61 26.82 -12.04 14.71
CA ASN A 61 27.77 -12.40 13.65
C ASN A 61 28.96 -11.42 13.61
N PRO A 62 30.15 -11.80 14.13
CA PRO A 62 31.34 -10.93 14.12
C PRO A 62 31.77 -10.41 12.74
N GLY A 63 31.42 -11.11 11.64
CA GLY A 63 31.71 -10.68 10.27
C GLY A 63 30.72 -9.66 9.69
N ALA A 64 29.53 -9.51 10.29
CA ALA A 64 28.40 -8.79 9.70
C ALA A 64 28.20 -7.37 10.25
N LEU A 65 29.26 -6.72 10.75
CA LEU A 65 29.21 -5.35 11.30
C LEU A 65 28.51 -4.36 10.35
N LEU A 66 28.75 -4.45 9.05
CA LEU A 66 28.12 -3.56 8.06
C LEU A 66 26.63 -3.86 7.84
N VAL A 67 26.17 -5.09 8.11
CA VAL A 67 24.75 -5.47 8.16
C VAL A 67 24.11 -4.96 9.44
N MET A 68 24.84 -5.00 10.57
CA MET A 68 24.39 -4.44 11.84
C MET A 68 24.17 -2.92 11.75
N THR A 69 25.15 -2.16 11.24
CA THR A 69 25.07 -0.68 11.18
C THR A 69 23.92 -0.20 10.30
N VAL A 70 23.76 -0.80 9.12
CA VAL A 70 22.71 -0.39 8.17
C VAL A 70 21.32 -0.68 8.70
N ASN A 71 21.13 -1.82 9.37
CA ASN A 71 19.84 -2.21 9.93
C ASN A 71 19.53 -1.50 11.25
N ALA A 72 20.53 -1.14 12.05
CA ALA A 72 20.34 -0.28 13.21
C ALA A 72 19.86 1.13 12.80
N ALA A 73 20.50 1.71 11.77
CA ALA A 73 20.05 2.97 11.17
C ALA A 73 18.63 2.86 10.58
N GLY A 74 18.35 1.75 9.88
CA GLY A 74 17.02 1.42 9.38
C GLY A 74 15.98 1.34 10.50
N ALA A 75 16.26 0.61 11.58
CA ALA A 75 15.36 0.43 12.72
C ALA A 75 15.05 1.77 13.42
N MET A 76 16.03 2.64 13.62
CA MET A 76 15.80 3.99 14.16
C MET A 76 14.86 4.82 13.26
N LEU A 77 15.08 4.80 11.94
CA LEU A 77 14.21 5.50 10.99
C LEU A 77 12.79 4.91 10.99
N GLN A 78 12.63 3.59 10.90
CA GLN A 78 11.33 2.92 10.93
C GLN A 78 10.59 3.14 12.25
N LEU A 79 11.29 3.16 13.39
CA LEU A 79 10.71 3.45 14.70
C LEU A 79 10.15 4.88 14.73
N SER A 80 10.86 5.85 14.15
CA SER A 80 10.36 7.22 14.02
C SER A 80 9.10 7.30 13.14
N TYR A 81 9.06 6.59 12.01
CA TYR A 81 7.91 6.53 11.11
C TYR A 81 6.69 5.87 11.76
N VAL A 82 6.89 4.74 12.44
CA VAL A 82 5.84 4.04 13.20
C VAL A 82 5.31 4.93 14.33
N THR A 83 6.18 5.64 15.05
CA THR A 83 5.78 6.58 16.10
C THR A 83 4.93 7.73 15.54
N ILE A 84 5.37 8.38 14.45
CA ILE A 84 4.61 9.45 13.79
C ILE A 84 3.27 8.92 13.26
N PHE A 85 3.24 7.72 12.67
CA PHE A 85 1.99 7.08 12.24
C PHE A 85 1.03 6.89 13.41
N LEU A 86 1.50 6.33 14.52
CA LEU A 86 0.68 6.07 15.71
C LEU A 86 0.21 7.36 16.42
N ILE A 87 0.91 8.49 16.26
CA ILE A 87 0.45 9.80 16.75
C ILE A 87 -0.73 10.31 15.90
N TYR A 88 -0.62 10.30 14.57
CA TYR A 88 -1.58 10.95 13.66
C TYR A 88 -2.62 10.03 12.99
N ALA A 89 -2.62 8.72 13.26
CA ALA A 89 -3.58 7.78 12.69
C ALA A 89 -4.99 7.91 13.33
N PRO A 90 -6.08 7.83 12.55
CA PRO A 90 -7.45 7.69 13.06
C PRO A 90 -7.60 6.48 14.00
N LYS A 91 -8.50 6.57 14.99
CA LYS A 91 -8.66 5.59 16.09
C LYS A 91 -8.60 4.12 15.63
N GLU A 92 -9.33 3.76 14.58
CA GLU A 92 -9.34 2.39 14.04
C GLU A 92 -7.98 1.94 13.47
N LYS A 93 -7.39 2.74 12.57
CA LYS A 93 -6.07 2.45 11.98
C LYS A 93 -4.99 2.41 13.07
N LYS A 94 -5.08 3.32 14.05
CA LYS A 94 -4.20 3.38 15.22
C LYS A 94 -4.31 2.10 16.05
N PHE A 95 -5.52 1.65 16.41
CA PHE A 95 -5.69 0.43 17.21
C PHE A 95 -5.19 -0.83 16.48
N LYS A 96 -5.54 -0.98 15.19
CA LYS A 96 -5.02 -2.07 14.34
C LYS A 96 -3.49 -2.06 14.27
N SER A 97 -2.88 -0.88 14.13
CA SER A 97 -1.42 -0.70 14.09
C SER A 97 -0.75 -0.94 15.45
N MET A 98 -1.33 -0.48 16.56
CA MET A 98 -0.85 -0.75 17.93
C MET A 98 -0.82 -2.25 18.21
N LYS A 99 -1.90 -2.98 17.88
CA LYS A 99 -1.96 -4.44 18.02
C LYS A 99 -0.88 -5.14 17.18
N LEU A 100 -0.63 -4.67 15.96
CA LEU A 100 0.41 -5.22 15.09
C LEU A 100 1.83 -4.93 15.60
N VAL A 101 2.09 -3.73 16.13
CA VAL A 101 3.38 -3.37 16.77
C VAL A 101 3.61 -4.24 18.01
N ALA A 102 2.63 -4.35 18.90
CA ALA A 102 2.73 -5.17 20.09
C ALA A 102 2.97 -6.65 19.75
N LEU A 103 2.23 -7.21 18.79
CA LEU A 103 2.39 -8.61 18.38
C LEU A 103 3.75 -8.89 17.72
N LEU A 104 4.18 -8.04 16.78
CA LEU A 104 5.36 -8.30 15.96
C LEU A 104 6.66 -7.79 16.59
N ASN A 105 6.69 -6.52 17.02
CA ASN A 105 7.91 -5.83 17.43
C ASN A 105 8.19 -5.92 18.94
N VAL A 106 7.20 -6.31 19.75
CA VAL A 106 7.40 -6.60 21.19
C VAL A 106 7.31 -8.10 21.43
N GLY A 107 6.18 -8.72 21.12
CA GLY A 107 5.93 -10.16 21.31
C GLY A 107 6.90 -11.04 20.53
N PHE A 108 6.70 -11.16 19.22
CA PHE A 108 7.50 -12.06 18.38
C PHE A 108 9.01 -11.75 18.44
N PHE A 109 9.41 -10.47 18.29
CA PHE A 109 10.82 -10.09 18.40
C PHE A 109 11.44 -10.41 19.78
N GLY A 110 10.71 -10.12 20.86
CA GLY A 110 11.14 -10.45 22.23
C GLY A 110 11.26 -11.96 22.45
N THR A 111 10.32 -12.77 21.93
CA THR A 111 10.40 -14.23 21.95
C THR A 111 11.61 -14.75 21.19
N VAL A 112 11.91 -14.20 20.00
CA VAL A 112 13.11 -14.60 19.22
C VAL A 112 14.39 -14.29 19.98
N ILE A 113 14.51 -13.11 20.62
CA ILE A 113 15.64 -12.78 21.49
C ILE A 113 15.74 -13.75 22.67
N ALA A 114 14.64 -13.96 23.41
CA ALA A 114 14.63 -14.82 24.60
C ALA A 114 15.03 -16.28 24.28
N VAL A 115 14.46 -16.89 23.23
CA VAL A 115 14.82 -18.24 22.77
C VAL A 115 16.29 -18.29 22.34
N THR A 116 16.77 -17.27 21.61
CA THR A 116 18.16 -17.24 21.12
C THR A 116 19.17 -17.11 22.26
N LEU A 117 18.89 -16.32 23.29
CA LEU A 117 19.83 -16.09 24.40
C LEU A 117 19.76 -17.17 25.49
N ILE A 118 18.58 -17.74 25.76
CA ILE A 118 18.36 -18.69 26.87
C ILE A 118 18.50 -20.15 26.40
N ALA A 119 17.85 -20.54 25.30
CA ALA A 119 17.80 -21.94 24.88
C ALA A 119 18.93 -22.31 23.90
N LEU A 120 19.25 -21.42 22.95
CA LEU A 120 20.25 -21.69 21.92
C LEU A 120 21.66 -21.31 22.37
N HIS A 121 22.65 -22.03 21.84
CA HIS A 121 24.06 -21.89 22.22
C HIS A 121 24.98 -21.98 20.99
N GLY A 122 26.10 -21.24 21.02
CA GLY A 122 27.07 -21.20 19.92
C GLY A 122 26.44 -20.87 18.56
N ASN A 123 26.90 -21.59 17.51
CA ASN A 123 26.48 -21.38 16.12
C ASN A 123 24.97 -21.56 15.88
N LEU A 124 24.25 -22.27 16.74
CA LEU A 124 22.79 -22.44 16.60
C LEU A 124 22.05 -21.10 16.75
N ARG A 125 22.58 -20.15 17.54
CA ARG A 125 22.02 -18.78 17.66
C ARG A 125 22.00 -18.09 16.30
N LEU A 126 23.13 -18.16 15.59
CA LEU A 126 23.33 -17.52 14.29
C LEU A 126 22.44 -18.16 13.22
N ILE A 127 22.35 -19.50 13.19
CA ILE A 127 21.53 -20.24 12.22
C ILE A 127 20.05 -19.94 12.43
N PHE A 128 19.55 -20.00 13.67
CA PHE A 128 18.14 -19.75 13.99
C PHE A 128 17.70 -18.33 13.62
N VAL A 129 18.44 -17.31 14.06
CA VAL A 129 18.12 -15.91 13.72
C VAL A 129 18.29 -15.66 12.22
N GLY A 130 19.32 -16.24 11.58
CA GLY A 130 19.56 -16.12 10.14
C GLY A 130 18.41 -16.68 9.29
N ILE A 131 17.87 -17.84 9.64
CA ILE A 131 16.68 -18.42 8.99
C ILE A 131 15.48 -17.49 9.15
N ILE A 132 15.21 -17.00 10.37
CA ILE A 132 14.09 -16.09 10.63
C ILE A 132 14.22 -14.79 9.82
N CYS A 133 15.42 -14.20 9.76
CA CYS A 133 15.71 -13.00 8.97
C CYS A 133 15.48 -13.23 7.46
N ALA A 134 15.97 -14.34 6.92
CA ALA A 134 15.79 -14.70 5.53
C ALA A 134 14.31 -14.96 5.19
N CYS A 135 13.61 -15.79 5.98
CA CYS A 135 12.19 -16.09 5.78
C CYS A 135 11.30 -14.83 5.86
N LEU A 136 11.55 -13.94 6.82
CA LEU A 136 10.82 -12.67 6.91
C LEU A 136 11.07 -11.76 5.70
N THR A 137 12.33 -11.66 5.25
CA THR A 137 12.70 -10.85 4.08
C THR A 137 12.05 -11.39 2.80
N LEU A 138 12.01 -12.72 2.63
CA LEU A 138 11.29 -13.38 1.53
C LEU A 138 9.77 -13.14 1.62
N GLY A 139 9.19 -13.21 2.82
CA GLY A 139 7.77 -12.88 3.04
C GLY A 139 7.43 -11.43 2.66
N MET A 140 8.32 -10.48 2.95
CA MET A 140 8.16 -9.08 2.56
C MET A 140 8.14 -8.88 1.03
N TYR A 141 8.73 -9.78 0.24
CA TYR A 141 8.66 -9.73 -1.22
C TYR A 141 7.28 -10.06 -1.83
N ALA A 142 6.32 -10.54 -1.03
CA ALA A 142 4.92 -10.65 -1.46
C ALA A 142 4.33 -9.28 -1.87
N SER A 143 4.75 -8.19 -1.23
CA SER A 143 4.31 -6.82 -1.54
C SER A 143 4.75 -6.36 -2.94
N PRO A 144 6.05 -6.32 -3.30
CA PRO A 144 6.48 -5.97 -4.66
C PRO A 144 5.95 -6.94 -5.72
N LEU A 145 5.69 -8.20 -5.40
CA LEU A 145 5.05 -9.16 -6.31
C LEU A 145 3.57 -8.81 -6.58
N ALA A 146 2.82 -8.39 -5.56
CA ALA A 146 1.45 -7.90 -5.72
C ALA A 146 1.39 -6.60 -6.55
N VAL A 147 2.37 -5.71 -6.39
CA VAL A 147 2.52 -4.52 -7.26
C VAL A 147 2.79 -4.93 -8.70
N MET A 148 3.71 -5.86 -8.96
CA MET A 148 3.98 -6.36 -10.32
C MET A 148 2.72 -6.98 -10.98
N ARG A 149 1.96 -7.81 -10.24
CA ARG A 149 0.68 -8.37 -10.70
C ARG A 149 -0.33 -7.25 -11.04
N THR A 150 -0.34 -6.18 -10.26
CA THR A 150 -1.21 -5.02 -10.48
C THR A 150 -0.82 -4.24 -11.73
N VAL A 151 0.48 -3.99 -11.95
CA VAL A 151 1.00 -3.34 -13.18
C VAL A 151 0.64 -4.15 -14.43
N VAL A 152 0.79 -5.48 -14.39
CA VAL A 152 0.38 -6.36 -15.51
C VAL A 152 -1.12 -6.30 -15.77
N LYS A 153 -1.96 -6.38 -14.73
CA LYS A 153 -3.44 -6.35 -14.87
C LYS A 153 -3.96 -4.98 -15.35
N THR A 154 -3.39 -3.89 -14.84
CA THR A 154 -3.83 -2.51 -15.13
C THR A 154 -3.14 -1.87 -16.33
N ARG A 155 -2.15 -2.55 -16.92
CA ARG A 155 -1.25 -2.04 -17.98
C ARG A 155 -0.49 -0.76 -17.62
N SER A 156 -0.50 -0.33 -16.35
CA SER A 156 -0.06 1.00 -15.91
C SER A 156 0.99 0.94 -14.80
N VAL A 157 2.03 1.77 -14.92
CA VAL A 157 3.12 1.89 -13.92
C VAL A 157 2.83 2.90 -12.79
N LYS A 158 1.59 3.40 -12.68
CA LYS A 158 1.19 4.48 -11.74
C LYS A 158 1.57 4.20 -10.27
N TYR A 159 1.57 2.94 -9.85
CA TYR A 159 1.86 2.49 -8.48
C TYR A 159 3.33 2.09 -8.28
N MET A 160 4.20 2.36 -9.26
CA MET A 160 5.55 1.80 -9.33
C MET A 160 6.57 2.86 -9.78
N PRO A 161 7.04 3.73 -8.86
CA PRO A 161 7.99 4.78 -9.18
C PRO A 161 9.38 4.22 -9.50
N PHE A 162 9.86 4.44 -10.73
CA PHE A 162 11.12 3.92 -11.27
C PHE A 162 12.31 4.03 -10.32
N LEU A 163 12.55 5.21 -9.76
CA LEU A 163 13.70 5.45 -8.87
C LEU A 163 13.69 4.54 -7.64
N LEU A 164 12.51 4.24 -7.08
CA LEU A 164 12.39 3.36 -5.93
C LEU A 164 12.70 1.91 -6.30
N SER A 165 12.16 1.40 -7.42
CA SER A 165 12.52 0.07 -7.93
C SER A 165 13.99 -0.03 -8.32
N PHE A 166 14.59 1.04 -8.88
CA PHE A 166 16.00 1.09 -9.23
C PHE A 166 16.92 1.08 -8.00
N PHE A 167 16.64 1.91 -6.99
CA PHE A 167 17.39 1.88 -5.73
C PHE A 167 17.19 0.56 -4.96
N LEU A 168 16.02 -0.06 -4.99
CA LEU A 168 15.81 -1.40 -4.42
C LEU A 168 16.57 -2.50 -5.18
N PHE A 169 16.62 -2.43 -6.51
CA PHE A 169 17.44 -3.33 -7.34
C PHE A 169 18.95 -3.17 -7.01
N LEU A 170 19.46 -1.94 -6.96
CA LEU A 170 20.85 -1.68 -6.57
C LEU A 170 21.13 -2.14 -5.12
N ASN A 171 20.20 -1.93 -4.20
CA ASN A 171 20.30 -2.40 -2.82
C ASN A 171 20.40 -3.93 -2.75
N ALA A 172 19.52 -4.65 -3.45
CA ALA A 172 19.56 -6.10 -3.50
C ALA A 172 20.87 -6.60 -4.16
N GLY A 173 21.33 -5.95 -5.23
CA GLY A 173 22.59 -6.30 -5.92
C GLY A 173 23.84 -6.08 -5.09
N ILE A 174 23.96 -4.95 -4.39
CA ILE A 174 25.12 -4.64 -3.55
C ILE A 174 25.16 -5.54 -2.30
N TRP A 175 24.02 -5.84 -1.68
CA TRP A 175 23.95 -6.77 -0.54
C TRP A 175 24.12 -8.24 -0.94
N SER A 176 23.63 -8.65 -2.11
CA SER A 176 23.95 -9.98 -2.67
C SER A 176 25.44 -10.11 -2.97
N THR A 177 26.08 -9.07 -3.54
CA THR A 177 27.53 -9.04 -3.79
C THR A 177 28.33 -9.07 -2.48
N TYR A 178 27.95 -8.25 -1.49
CA TYR A 178 28.54 -8.27 -0.15
C TYR A 178 28.50 -9.66 0.47
N ALA A 179 27.32 -10.28 0.48
CA ALA A 179 27.08 -11.60 1.04
C ALA A 179 27.94 -12.70 0.40
N LEU A 180 28.11 -12.67 -0.93
CA LEU A 180 29.02 -13.59 -1.63
C LEU A 180 30.49 -13.37 -1.22
N LEU A 181 30.92 -12.12 -1.02
CA LEU A 181 32.29 -11.80 -0.59
C LEU A 181 32.57 -12.19 0.88
N VAL A 182 31.57 -12.13 1.77
CA VAL A 182 31.71 -12.58 3.18
C VAL A 182 31.26 -14.02 3.42
N LYS A 183 30.77 -14.72 2.37
CA LYS A 183 30.22 -16.08 2.40
C LYS A 183 29.01 -16.26 3.34
N ASP A 184 28.20 -15.22 3.50
CA ASP A 184 26.98 -15.23 4.32
C ASP A 184 25.76 -15.62 3.47
N PHE A 185 25.37 -16.90 3.54
CA PHE A 185 24.21 -17.40 2.81
C PHE A 185 22.87 -16.84 3.32
N PHE A 186 22.78 -16.45 4.59
CA PHE A 186 21.54 -15.91 5.17
C PHE A 186 21.23 -14.53 4.62
N VAL A 187 22.26 -13.66 4.48
CA VAL A 187 22.13 -12.37 3.77
C VAL A 187 22.01 -12.59 2.26
N GLY A 188 22.76 -13.54 1.69
CA GLY A 188 22.88 -13.73 0.24
C GLY A 188 21.60 -14.22 -0.44
N VAL A 189 20.99 -15.30 0.05
CA VAL A 189 19.80 -15.91 -0.58
C VAL A 189 18.62 -14.94 -0.75
N PRO A 190 18.15 -14.22 0.29
CA PRO A 190 17.05 -13.27 0.12
C PRO A 190 17.45 -12.11 -0.79
N ASN A 191 18.65 -11.53 -0.65
CA ASN A 191 19.06 -10.41 -1.50
C ASN A 191 19.22 -10.82 -2.98
N PHE A 192 19.66 -12.04 -3.29
CA PHE A 192 19.68 -12.56 -4.65
C PHE A 192 18.26 -12.70 -5.23
N ILE A 193 17.30 -13.21 -4.45
CA ILE A 193 15.89 -13.28 -4.87
C ILE A 193 15.31 -11.86 -5.05
N GLY A 194 15.65 -10.93 -4.16
CA GLY A 194 15.32 -9.50 -4.31
C GLY A 194 15.91 -8.85 -5.56
N LEU A 195 17.11 -9.26 -5.98
CA LEU A 195 17.79 -8.79 -7.19
C LEU A 195 17.07 -9.30 -8.46
N VAL A 196 16.67 -10.58 -8.49
CA VAL A 196 15.86 -11.15 -9.57
C VAL A 196 14.50 -10.44 -9.66
N LEU A 197 13.81 -10.26 -8.53
CA LEU A 197 12.54 -9.54 -8.49
C LEU A 197 12.70 -8.05 -8.90
N GLY A 198 13.79 -7.40 -8.50
CA GLY A 198 14.14 -6.03 -8.92
C GLY A 198 14.41 -5.93 -10.43
N THR A 199 15.04 -6.95 -11.02
CA THR A 199 15.27 -7.05 -12.47
C THR A 199 13.93 -7.15 -13.21
N VAL A 200 13.06 -8.06 -12.79
CA VAL A 200 11.70 -8.21 -13.34
C VAL A 200 10.89 -6.92 -13.17
N GLN A 201 11.02 -6.25 -12.03
CA GLN A 201 10.40 -4.95 -11.80
C GLN A 201 10.82 -3.90 -12.82
N LEU A 202 12.13 -3.75 -13.08
CA LEU A 202 12.63 -2.77 -14.05
C LEU A 202 12.18 -3.08 -15.49
N ILE A 203 12.16 -4.35 -15.87
CA ILE A 203 11.66 -4.81 -17.19
C ILE A 203 10.15 -4.55 -17.36
N LEU A 204 9.35 -4.80 -16.31
CA LEU A 204 7.93 -4.47 -16.32
C LEU A 204 7.69 -2.96 -16.43
N TYR A 205 8.48 -2.15 -15.72
CA TYR A 205 8.38 -0.69 -15.79
C TYR A 205 8.64 -0.16 -17.20
N THR A 206 9.72 -0.57 -17.86
CA THR A 206 10.03 -0.09 -19.23
C THR A 206 8.96 -0.52 -20.24
N LYS A 207 8.54 -1.80 -20.20
CA LYS A 207 7.52 -2.35 -21.10
C LYS A 207 6.17 -1.64 -20.96
N TYR A 208 5.68 -1.43 -19.74
CA TYR A 208 4.37 -0.83 -19.51
C TYR A 208 4.36 0.70 -19.61
N LYS A 209 5.46 1.39 -19.27
CA LYS A 209 5.61 2.83 -19.53
C LYS A 209 5.43 3.13 -21.01
N ASN A 210 6.12 2.41 -21.88
CA ASN A 210 6.07 2.64 -23.32
C ASN A 210 4.66 2.34 -23.88
N LYS A 211 4.02 1.24 -23.46
CA LYS A 211 2.63 0.95 -23.88
C LYS A 211 1.65 2.05 -23.45
N SER A 212 1.77 2.56 -22.22
CA SER A 212 0.92 3.66 -21.72
C SER A 212 1.17 5.01 -22.41
N ARG A 213 2.30 5.18 -23.11
CA ARG A 213 2.56 6.35 -23.95
C ARG A 213 1.92 6.21 -25.34
N SER A 214 1.98 5.01 -25.94
CA SER A 214 1.27 4.69 -27.18
C SER A 214 -0.24 4.87 -26.98
N GLU A 215 -0.84 4.12 -26.05
CA GLU A 215 -2.29 4.15 -25.80
C GLU A 215 -2.85 5.54 -25.42
N LYS A 216 -1.98 6.49 -25.01
CA LYS A 216 -2.37 7.88 -24.83
C LYS A 216 -2.26 8.67 -26.14
N SER A 217 -1.18 8.52 -26.89
CA SER A 217 -1.01 9.13 -28.22
C SER A 217 -2.15 8.74 -29.15
N ASP A 218 -2.45 7.44 -29.23
CA ASP A 218 -3.49 6.89 -30.10
C ASP A 218 -4.87 7.52 -29.77
N LYS A 219 -5.20 7.64 -28.47
CA LYS A 219 -6.46 8.20 -27.95
C LYS A 219 -6.53 9.73 -27.88
N ASP A 220 -5.42 10.42 -28.04
CA ASP A 220 -5.41 11.86 -28.22
C ASP A 220 -5.67 12.17 -29.70
N VAL A 221 -5.10 11.38 -30.64
CA VAL A 221 -5.37 11.48 -32.10
C VAL A 221 -6.81 11.12 -32.46
N GLU A 222 -7.35 10.00 -31.98
CA GLU A 222 -8.76 9.59 -32.23
C GLU A 222 -9.76 10.71 -31.92
N LYS A 223 -9.48 11.54 -30.91
CA LYS A 223 -10.34 12.66 -30.50
C LYS A 223 -10.17 13.92 -31.33
N GLU A 224 -8.98 14.17 -31.86
CA GLU A 224 -8.73 15.28 -32.79
C GLU A 224 -9.42 14.98 -34.12
N GLU A 225 -9.48 13.71 -34.54
CA GLU A 225 -10.29 13.27 -35.69
C GLU A 225 -11.80 13.33 -35.43
N GLU A 226 -12.32 12.75 -34.33
CA GLU A 226 -13.76 12.84 -33.99
C GLU A 226 -14.23 14.30 -33.83
N GLY A 227 -13.45 15.15 -33.15
CA GLY A 227 -13.78 16.56 -32.95
C GLY A 227 -13.80 17.35 -34.25
N SER A 228 -12.86 17.09 -35.15
CA SER A 228 -12.81 17.73 -36.48
C SER A 228 -13.94 17.24 -37.40
N ALA A 229 -14.30 15.95 -37.32
CA ALA A 229 -15.42 15.38 -38.08
C ALA A 229 -16.78 15.95 -37.63
N HIS A 230 -16.97 16.23 -36.34
CA HIS A 230 -18.20 16.86 -35.84
C HIS A 230 -18.35 18.30 -36.36
N LEU A 231 -17.30 19.11 -36.24
CA LEU A 231 -17.29 20.50 -36.72
C LEU A 231 -17.48 20.60 -38.24
N ALA A 232 -16.87 19.70 -39.01
CA ALA A 232 -17.08 19.64 -40.46
C ALA A 232 -18.53 19.31 -40.83
N ARG A 233 -19.22 18.51 -40.02
CA ARG A 233 -20.61 18.12 -40.26
C ARG A 233 -21.61 19.22 -39.92
N GLU A 234 -21.42 19.90 -38.79
CA GLU A 234 -22.22 21.09 -38.42
C GLU A 234 -22.04 22.23 -39.44
N GLY A 235 -20.83 22.37 -40.02
CA GLY A 235 -20.58 23.32 -41.11
C GLY A 235 -21.34 23.02 -42.40
N ILE A 236 -21.56 21.74 -42.74
CA ILE A 236 -22.30 21.33 -43.94
C ILE A 236 -23.81 21.49 -43.74
N GLU A 237 -24.35 21.18 -42.55
CA GLU A 237 -25.79 21.30 -42.27
C GLU A 237 -26.30 22.77 -42.22
N MET A 238 -25.41 23.77 -42.14
CA MET A 238 -25.77 25.20 -42.26
C MET A 238 -25.65 25.80 -43.66
N GLN A 239 -25.14 25.07 -44.67
CA GLN A 239 -24.90 25.63 -46.02
C GLN A 239 -25.87 25.07 -47.08
N GLY A 240 -27.18 25.22 -46.82
CA GLY A 240 -28.23 24.63 -47.67
C GLY A 240 -29.60 25.29 -47.60
N CYS A 241 -29.70 26.62 -47.77
CA CYS A 241 -30.89 27.34 -48.23
C CYS A 241 -30.63 28.86 -48.40
N GLU A 242 -30.33 29.32 -49.62
CA GLU A 242 -30.46 30.74 -50.03
C GLU A 242 -30.97 30.82 -51.48
N GLU A 243 -32.20 31.31 -51.64
CA GLU A 243 -32.93 31.77 -52.84
C GLU A 243 -34.43 31.79 -52.44
N GLU A 244 -35.29 32.79 -52.72
CA GLU A 244 -35.13 34.20 -53.09
C GLU A 244 -36.50 34.90 -52.79
N GLY A 245 -36.58 36.23 -52.62
CA GLY A 245 -37.90 36.93 -52.56
C GLY A 245 -37.99 38.25 -51.76
N ASP A 246 -38.63 39.26 -52.37
CA ASP A 246 -38.81 40.63 -51.83
C ASP A 246 -39.96 40.80 -50.81
N ASN A 247 -39.89 41.80 -49.91
CA ASN A 247 -40.40 43.17 -50.18
C ASN A 247 -40.71 44.04 -48.92
N GLN A 248 -40.29 45.32 -48.99
CA GLN A 248 -40.83 46.57 -48.38
C GLN A 248 -41.18 46.80 -46.87
N THR A 249 -41.00 48.10 -46.53
CA THR A 249 -41.73 48.96 -45.55
C THR A 249 -41.44 48.95 -44.03
N ASN A 250 -40.58 49.89 -43.63
CA ASN A 250 -40.94 51.11 -42.86
C ASN A 250 -41.68 51.00 -41.50
N THR A 251 -41.02 51.40 -40.39
CA THR A 251 -41.46 52.56 -39.54
C THR A 251 -40.45 52.93 -38.43
N ASN A 252 -40.53 54.19 -37.96
CA ASN A 252 -39.77 54.71 -36.81
C ASN A 252 -40.48 54.44 -35.47
N SER A 253 -39.72 54.15 -34.41
CA SER A 253 -40.11 54.51 -33.03
C SER A 253 -38.87 54.73 -32.13
N ARG A 254 -38.98 55.67 -31.18
CA ARG A 254 -37.95 56.02 -30.18
C ARG A 254 -38.61 56.14 -28.81
N THR A 255 -38.26 55.31 -27.83
CA THR A 255 -38.51 55.65 -26.40
C THR A 255 -37.57 54.98 -25.41
N LEU A 256 -37.37 55.70 -24.30
CA LEU A 256 -36.38 55.58 -23.24
C LEU A 256 -36.38 54.29 -22.39
N ARG A 257 -35.16 53.97 -21.92
CA ARG A 257 -34.78 53.31 -20.63
C ARG A 257 -35.91 52.94 -19.65
N LYS A 258 -35.83 51.72 -19.09
CA LYS A 258 -35.21 51.42 -17.75
C LYS A 258 -35.56 49.99 -17.26
N GLY A 259 -34.55 49.18 -16.96
CA GLY A 259 -34.71 47.84 -16.36
C GLY A 259 -33.36 47.28 -15.91
N SER A 260 -33.32 46.52 -14.81
CA SER A 260 -32.08 46.17 -14.10
C SER A 260 -31.98 44.70 -13.71
N SER A 261 -30.88 44.04 -14.08
CA SER A 261 -30.26 42.95 -13.30
C SER A 261 -28.88 42.58 -13.87
N LEU A 262 -28.02 42.03 -13.00
CA LEU A 262 -26.73 41.43 -13.36
C LEU A 262 -26.92 39.93 -13.65
N PRO A 263 -26.24 39.35 -14.65
CA PRO A 263 -26.03 37.91 -14.70
C PRO A 263 -24.92 37.51 -13.72
N THR A 264 -25.27 36.88 -12.60
CA THR A 264 -24.30 36.25 -11.68
C THR A 264 -23.79 34.91 -12.23
N PRO A 265 -22.53 34.52 -11.97
CA PRO A 265 -21.99 33.24 -12.41
C PRO A 265 -22.53 32.09 -11.55
N SER A 266 -23.33 31.21 -12.16
CA SER A 266 -23.99 30.08 -11.49
C SER A 266 -23.09 28.84 -11.39
N ILE A 267 -22.18 28.82 -10.41
CA ILE A 267 -21.53 27.56 -10.00
C ILE A 267 -22.55 26.72 -9.21
N ILE A 268 -23.21 25.77 -9.88
CA ILE A 268 -23.87 24.63 -9.22
C ILE A 268 -23.38 23.30 -9.80
N ARG A 269 -23.19 22.35 -8.88
CA ARG A 269 -22.52 21.07 -9.04
C ARG A 269 -23.54 19.93 -8.93
N GLN A 270 -23.91 19.32 -10.05
CA GLN A 270 -24.55 18.01 -10.12
C GLN A 270 -23.73 17.17 -11.11
N TYR A 271 -23.19 15.98 -10.83
CA TYR A 271 -23.75 14.82 -10.11
C TYR A 271 -25.07 14.35 -10.69
N SER A 272 -25.00 13.71 -11.86
CA SER A 272 -26.05 12.79 -12.30
C SER A 272 -26.04 11.55 -11.42
N VAL A 273 -27.06 11.40 -10.58
CA VAL A 273 -27.34 10.19 -9.78
C VAL A 273 -28.65 9.60 -10.29
N GLY A 274 -28.55 8.65 -11.22
CA GLY A 274 -29.70 7.94 -11.73
C GLY A 274 -30.24 6.89 -10.75
N LYS A 275 -31.46 7.10 -10.28
CA LYS A 275 -32.31 6.14 -9.53
C LYS A 275 -31.85 5.69 -8.13
N PHE A 276 -32.10 6.55 -7.14
CA PHE A 276 -32.94 6.14 -5.99
C PHE A 276 -34.42 6.10 -6.49
N SER A 277 -35.37 5.34 -5.92
CA SER A 277 -35.36 4.51 -4.71
C SER A 277 -36.43 3.40 -4.84
N ARG A 278 -36.24 2.28 -4.13
CA ARG A 278 -37.35 1.63 -3.42
C ARG A 278 -36.84 0.97 -2.14
N THR A 279 -36.81 1.79 -1.08
CA THR A 279 -37.16 1.46 0.31
C THR A 279 -36.92 0.01 0.76
N LEU A 280 -35.86 -0.24 1.53
CA LEU A 280 -35.87 -0.19 3.01
C LEU A 280 -36.54 -1.40 3.70
N SER A 281 -35.71 -2.40 3.98
CA SER A 281 -35.65 -3.08 5.29
C SER A 281 -34.13 -3.19 5.57
N VAL A 282 -33.57 -2.68 6.67
CA VAL A 282 -33.79 -3.10 8.07
C VAL A 282 -33.67 -4.62 8.15
N GLY A 283 -32.49 -5.11 8.54
CA GLY A 283 -32.19 -6.54 8.63
C GLY A 283 -32.12 -7.03 10.08
N SER A 284 -31.80 -8.30 10.25
CA SER A 284 -31.54 -8.92 11.56
C SER A 284 -30.15 -9.54 11.61
N TYR A 285 -29.45 -9.30 12.73
CA TYR A 285 -28.64 -10.34 13.36
C TYR A 285 -29.58 -11.12 14.30
N GLU A 286 -29.33 -12.41 14.48
CA GLU A 286 -30.05 -13.29 15.44
C GLU A 286 -31.54 -13.51 15.05
N GLN A 287 -32.21 -14.62 15.41
CA GLN A 287 -31.99 -15.55 16.52
C GLN A 287 -32.09 -17.03 16.07
N HIS A 288 -31.57 -17.93 16.91
CA HIS A 288 -32.02 -19.33 16.99
C HIS A 288 -32.19 -19.73 18.46
N CYS A 289 -33.22 -19.20 19.11
CA CYS A 289 -33.63 -19.55 20.47
C CYS A 289 -35.16 -19.55 20.54
N ASP A 290 -35.78 -20.73 20.45
CA ASP A 290 -37.19 -20.89 20.80
C ASP A 290 -37.34 -21.04 22.32
N TRP A 291 -37.68 -19.91 22.93
CA TRP A 291 -38.90 -19.70 23.73
C TRP A 291 -39.33 -20.64 24.88
N TYR A 292 -39.88 -19.93 25.89
CA TYR A 292 -40.79 -20.34 26.96
C TYR A 292 -40.24 -21.13 28.18
N LEU A 293 -40.31 -20.42 29.31
CA LEU A 293 -40.62 -20.98 30.63
C LEU A 293 -42.13 -20.77 30.86
N ASP A 294 -42.84 -21.78 31.39
CA ASP A 294 -43.72 -21.65 32.55
C ASP A 294 -44.19 -23.06 32.99
N ASP A 295 -45.04 -23.11 34.02
CA ASP A 295 -44.95 -24.11 35.10
C ASP A 295 -45.95 -25.29 35.07
N GLU A 296 -45.68 -26.24 35.99
CA GLU A 296 -46.62 -27.19 36.65
C GLU A 296 -47.47 -28.25 35.88
N ASN A 297 -47.30 -29.51 36.32
CA ASN A 297 -48.29 -30.61 36.43
C ASN A 297 -48.88 -31.22 35.11
N ASP A 298 -49.28 -32.49 35.02
CA ASP A 298 -49.47 -33.54 36.04
C ASP A 298 -49.36 -35.00 35.48
N HIS A 299 -49.30 -35.98 36.40
CA HIS A 299 -49.69 -37.41 36.28
C HIS A 299 -49.01 -38.43 35.31
N HIS A 300 -48.61 -39.56 35.93
CA HIS A 300 -48.36 -40.93 35.40
C HIS A 300 -47.27 -41.16 34.32
N GLY A 301 -46.38 -42.16 34.46
CA GLY A 301 -46.13 -43.10 35.57
C GLY A 301 -45.23 -44.29 35.16
N ASP A 302 -44.63 -44.95 36.17
CA ASP A 302 -43.88 -46.24 36.11
C ASP A 302 -42.60 -46.30 35.22
N LEU A 303 -41.52 -47.06 35.48
CA LEU A 303 -40.96 -47.88 36.59
C LEU A 303 -39.46 -48.17 36.17
N GLU A 304 -38.43 -48.47 36.97
CA GLU A 304 -38.12 -48.57 38.43
C GLU A 304 -36.57 -48.48 38.55
N GLY A 305 -36.00 -48.31 39.76
CA GLY A 305 -34.71 -48.96 40.09
C GLY A 305 -33.59 -48.10 40.69
N GLY A 306 -33.06 -48.54 41.84
CA GLY A 306 -31.61 -48.39 42.15
C GLY A 306 -31.19 -47.54 43.35
N LYS A 307 -31.50 -47.98 44.58
CA LYS A 307 -31.06 -47.37 45.85
C LYS A 307 -29.53 -47.18 46.01
N ASN A 308 -29.14 -46.07 46.67
CA ASN A 308 -28.13 -45.88 47.75
C ASN A 308 -27.49 -44.47 47.60
N GLY A 309 -27.20 -43.66 48.61
CA GLY A 309 -27.01 -43.93 50.06
C GLY A 309 -25.50 -44.03 50.38
N GLY A 310 -24.90 -43.26 51.28
CA GLY A 310 -25.39 -42.16 52.14
C GLY A 310 -24.33 -41.78 53.19
N SER A 311 -24.51 -40.62 53.84
CA SER A 311 -23.56 -39.92 54.75
C SER A 311 -22.35 -39.26 54.06
#